data_AF-A0AAV6J1W1-F1
#
_entry.id   AF-A0AAV6J1W1-F1
#
_cell.length_a   1.000
_cell.length_b   1.000
_cell.length_c   1.000
_cell.angle_alpha   90.00
_cell.angle_beta   90.00
_cell.angle_gamma   90.00
#
_symmetry.space_group_name_H-M   'P 1'
#
loop_
_entity.id
_entity.type
_entity.pdbx_description
1 polymer ?
#
loop_
_entity_poly.entity_id
_entity_poly.type
_entity_poly.pdbx_seq_one_letter_code
_entity_poly.pdbx_strand_id
1 'polypeptide(L)'
;MEAAFDSTSIAKPSFTLFFLGLLLLFANSVPLPDNAKTHSYDFVVQATKVKRLCNTHNSITVNGQFPGPTLEVNNGDTLVINVVNRARYNVTIHWHGIRQIRTAWADGPEFVTQCPITPGASYTYRFTITGQEGTLWWHAHSSWLRATVYGAIIIHPKEGSSYPFPKPTRETPLLLGEWWDANPMDVIAEATRTGGSPNISDAYTINDTVIVPIGSGETNLLRVINAGLNQQLFFTVANHKLTVVGADASYLKPFTTDTIMLGPGQTTDVIITADQLPARYYIAAHAYASAQGAPFDNTTTTAVLEYKTAPCPAKGGGPIKPINATLPVFNDTATATKFTTSLRSPSKAAVPTEIDESFFSLLQAHQQGIPGVFTTDFPASPPVKFDYTGNVSQALWSPVRATKVYELKFGSQVEVVLQGTSIFTAENHPVHLHGYDFYIVAEGFGNFNRKRDTAKFNLVDPPLRNTVSLPVGGWAVIRFVADNPVLSQFIQSTKSFRTVRLRWSTSGASRKSSPVSGLPVALEQLESPLQMKDGPQSRRPSAVPPRKLHGVVPVMVFGAPETTR
;
A
#
# COMPACT_ATOMS: atom_id res chain seq x y z
N MET A 1 -41.98 6.21 89.55
CA MET A 1 -43.07 6.72 88.70
C MET A 1 -42.39 7.29 87.47
N GLU A 2 -42.64 6.68 86.31
CA GLU A 2 -42.22 7.07 84.96
C GLU A 2 -40.72 7.14 84.57
N ALA A 3 -40.51 6.94 83.27
CA ALA A 3 -39.32 6.68 82.45
C ALA A 3 -38.26 7.82 82.46
N ALA A 4 -36.96 7.62 82.15
CA ALA A 4 -36.31 7.12 80.92
C ALA A 4 -36.71 7.93 79.65
N PHE A 5 -35.84 8.37 78.73
CA PHE A 5 -34.50 7.90 78.31
C PHE A 5 -33.61 9.09 77.85
N ASP A 6 -32.31 8.86 77.66
CA ASP A 6 -31.30 9.87 77.29
C ASP A 6 -31.05 9.97 75.76
N SER A 7 -30.74 11.19 75.26
CA SER A 7 -29.97 11.54 74.03
C SER A 7 -30.21 13.03 73.68
N THR A 8 -29.22 13.83 73.27
CA THR A 8 -28.53 13.70 71.97
C THR A 8 -27.21 14.49 71.97
N SER A 9 -26.14 13.88 71.47
CA SER A 9 -24.86 14.55 71.19
C SER A 9 -24.71 14.76 69.68
N ILE A 10 -24.37 15.99 69.27
CA ILE A 10 -24.19 16.34 67.86
C ILE A 10 -22.80 15.87 67.40
N ALA A 11 -22.74 14.70 66.78
CA ALA A 11 -21.53 14.18 66.15
C ALA A 11 -21.25 14.89 64.82
N LYS A 12 -20.01 15.39 64.65
CA LYS A 12 -19.53 15.92 63.37
C LYS A 12 -19.39 14.77 62.35
N PRO A 13 -19.77 14.95 61.07
CA PRO A 13 -19.59 13.91 60.06
C PRO A 13 -18.09 13.65 59.84
N SER A 14 -17.68 12.39 59.94
CA SER A 14 -16.28 12.00 59.80
C SER A 14 -15.81 12.11 58.34
N PHE A 15 -14.73 12.86 58.14
CA PHE A 15 -14.11 13.14 56.83
C PHE A 15 -13.59 11.86 56.12
N THR A 16 -13.56 10.72 56.82
CA THR A 16 -12.95 9.46 56.38
C THR A 16 -13.83 8.66 55.40
N LEU A 17 -15.16 8.80 55.45
CA LEU A 17 -16.08 8.03 54.60
C LEU A 17 -16.10 8.50 53.13
N PHE A 18 -15.81 9.78 52.87
CA PHE A 18 -15.79 10.34 51.51
C PHE A 18 -14.59 9.83 50.70
N PHE A 19 -13.43 9.63 51.35
CA PHE A 19 -12.24 9.08 50.70
C PHE A 19 -12.37 7.58 50.35
N LEU A 20 -13.04 6.78 51.19
CA LEU A 20 -13.26 5.35 50.90
C LEU A 20 -14.16 5.15 49.67
N GLY A 21 -15.22 5.96 49.53
CA GLY A 21 -16.08 5.95 48.34
C GLY A 21 -15.34 6.37 47.07
N LEU A 22 -14.43 7.36 47.17
CA LEU A 22 -13.63 7.81 46.04
C LEU A 22 -12.61 6.74 45.59
N LEU A 23 -11.94 6.05 46.53
CA LEU A 23 -11.01 4.95 46.23
C LEU A 23 -11.70 3.76 45.54
N LEU A 24 -12.94 3.43 45.91
CA LEU A 24 -13.71 2.36 45.27
C LEU A 24 -14.20 2.71 43.86
N LEU A 25 -14.32 4.00 43.52
CA LEU A 25 -14.60 4.46 42.15
C LEU A 25 -13.36 4.38 41.24
N PHE A 26 -12.15 4.50 41.78
CA PHE A 26 -10.91 4.29 41.03
C PHE A 26 -10.48 2.82 40.92
N ALA A 27 -10.99 1.93 41.79
CA ALA A 27 -10.67 0.49 41.72
C ALA A 27 -11.30 -0.24 40.51
N ASN A 28 -12.38 0.30 39.94
CA ASN A 28 -13.09 -0.29 38.79
C ASN A 28 -12.63 0.25 37.42
N SER A 29 -11.53 1.01 37.38
CA SER A 29 -10.92 1.52 36.15
C SER A 29 -9.45 1.11 36.02
N VAL A 30 -9.13 -0.10 36.48
CA VAL A 30 -7.98 -0.84 35.94
C VAL A 30 -8.38 -1.34 34.54
N PRO A 31 -7.85 -0.77 33.44
CA PRO A 31 -8.03 -1.40 32.13
C PRO A 31 -7.43 -2.80 32.22
N LEU A 32 -8.18 -3.81 31.74
CA LEU A 32 -7.62 -5.14 31.50
C LEU A 32 -6.33 -4.97 30.68
N PRO A 33 -5.24 -5.71 31.01
CA PRO A 33 -3.97 -5.56 30.31
C PRO A 33 -4.21 -5.75 28.82
N ASP A 34 -3.90 -4.71 28.05
CA ASP A 34 -4.07 -4.74 26.60
C ASP A 34 -3.16 -5.84 26.06
N ASN A 35 -3.76 -6.93 25.55
CA ASN A 35 -3.05 -8.17 25.21
C ASN A 35 -2.34 -8.06 23.84
N ALA A 36 -1.71 -6.91 23.62
CA ALA A 36 -0.87 -6.58 22.48
C ALA A 36 0.42 -7.40 22.56
N LYS A 37 0.55 -8.39 21.69
CA LYS A 37 1.69 -9.30 21.65
C LYS A 37 2.84 -8.62 20.89
N THR A 38 4.06 -8.98 21.25
CA THR A 38 5.25 -8.62 20.46
C THR A 38 5.70 -9.85 19.68
N HIS A 39 5.59 -9.79 18.36
CA HIS A 39 6.03 -10.84 17.44
C HIS A 39 7.44 -10.53 16.94
N SER A 40 8.35 -11.49 17.05
CA SER A 40 9.75 -11.33 16.63
C SER A 40 10.07 -12.25 15.46
N TYR A 41 10.67 -11.71 14.41
CA TYR A 41 10.98 -12.43 13.17
C TYR A 41 12.42 -12.14 12.71
N ASP A 42 13.11 -13.16 12.20
CA ASP A 42 14.37 -13.01 11.46
C ASP A 42 14.11 -13.15 9.96
N PHE A 43 14.52 -12.14 9.19
CA PHE A 43 14.39 -12.06 7.74
C PHE A 43 15.79 -12.11 7.10
N VAL A 44 16.24 -13.30 6.71
CA VAL A 44 17.51 -13.48 6.01
C VAL A 44 17.27 -13.29 4.51
N VAL A 45 17.67 -12.12 3.99
CA VAL A 45 17.62 -11.82 2.55
C VAL A 45 18.82 -12.49 1.88
N GLN A 46 18.58 -13.46 1.00
CA GLN A 46 19.64 -14.31 0.43
C GLN A 46 19.34 -14.79 -0.99
N ALA A 47 20.39 -15.16 -1.73
CA ALA A 47 20.25 -15.86 -3.00
C ALA A 47 19.82 -17.32 -2.77
N THR A 48 18.78 -17.76 -3.47
CA THR A 48 18.19 -19.10 -3.38
C THR A 48 17.86 -19.62 -4.79
N LYS A 49 17.99 -20.92 -5.01
CA LYS A 49 17.59 -21.57 -6.26
C LYS A 49 16.06 -21.64 -6.34
N VAL A 50 15.47 -20.92 -7.29
CA VAL A 50 14.04 -20.94 -7.63
C VAL A 50 13.87 -21.55 -9.01
N LYS A 51 12.96 -22.51 -9.16
CA LYS A 51 12.69 -23.20 -10.44
C LYS A 51 11.37 -22.70 -11.04
N ARG A 52 11.40 -22.17 -12.25
CA ARG A 52 10.27 -21.57 -12.99
C ARG A 52 10.44 -21.80 -14.48
N LEU A 53 9.33 -21.96 -15.21
CA LEU A 53 9.34 -22.11 -16.67
C LEU A 53 10.37 -23.16 -17.16
N CYS A 54 10.48 -24.27 -16.43
CA CYS A 54 11.51 -25.33 -16.54
C CYS A 54 12.96 -24.93 -16.20
N ASN A 55 13.29 -23.64 -16.16
CA ASN A 55 14.60 -23.07 -15.82
C ASN A 55 14.82 -22.96 -14.30
N THR A 56 16.07 -22.89 -13.85
CA THR A 56 16.43 -22.74 -12.43
C THR A 56 17.39 -21.58 -12.24
N HIS A 57 17.00 -20.62 -11.41
CA HIS A 57 17.66 -19.32 -11.27
C HIS A 57 18.05 -19.05 -9.82
N ASN A 58 19.12 -18.30 -9.60
CA ASN A 58 19.54 -17.86 -8.26
C ASN A 58 18.89 -16.50 -7.94
N SER A 59 17.61 -16.54 -7.56
CA SER A 59 16.81 -15.35 -7.20
C SER A 59 17.08 -14.89 -5.76
N ILE A 60 16.80 -13.62 -5.46
CA ILE A 60 16.88 -13.12 -4.08
C ILE A 60 15.55 -13.39 -3.38
N THR A 61 15.62 -13.88 -2.14
CA THR A 61 14.47 -14.40 -1.38
C THR A 61 14.62 -14.04 0.10
N VAL A 62 13.53 -14.12 0.88
CA VAL A 62 13.61 -14.09 2.35
C VAL A 62 13.50 -15.51 2.88
N ASN A 63 14.44 -15.92 3.74
CA ASN A 63 14.47 -17.23 4.39
C ASN A 63 14.39 -18.42 3.42
N GLY A 64 14.83 -18.23 2.16
CA GLY A 64 14.75 -19.24 1.11
C GLY A 64 13.37 -19.43 0.47
N GLN A 65 12.40 -18.56 0.76
CA GLN A 65 11.01 -18.69 0.32
C GLN A 65 10.68 -17.71 -0.82
N PHE A 66 9.90 -18.16 -1.80
CA PHE A 66 9.34 -17.35 -2.88
C PHE A 66 7.89 -17.80 -3.22
N PRO A 67 6.86 -16.98 -2.95
CA PRO A 67 6.89 -15.74 -2.16
C PRO A 67 7.47 -15.95 -0.76
N GLY A 68 7.92 -14.87 -0.13
CA GLY A 68 8.45 -14.89 1.23
C GLY A 68 7.40 -15.18 2.30
N PRO A 69 7.82 -15.36 3.57
CA PRO A 69 6.93 -15.74 4.67
C PRO A 69 5.80 -14.72 4.89
N THR A 70 4.60 -15.24 5.15
CA THR A 70 3.47 -14.46 5.67
C THR A 70 3.74 -14.04 7.11
N LEU A 71 3.43 -12.79 7.44
CA LEU A 71 3.38 -12.29 8.80
C LEU A 71 1.91 -12.27 9.26
N GLU A 72 1.57 -12.98 10.33
CA GLU A 72 0.22 -13.01 10.89
C GLU A 72 0.23 -12.37 12.28
N VAL A 73 -0.63 -11.37 12.49
CA VAL A 73 -0.69 -10.53 13.71
C VAL A 73 -2.12 -10.06 13.98
N ASN A 74 -2.39 -9.55 15.18
CA ASN A 74 -3.66 -8.89 15.51
C ASN A 74 -3.52 -7.35 15.49
N ASN A 75 -4.63 -6.65 15.27
CA ASN A 75 -4.71 -5.21 15.48
C ASN A 75 -4.34 -4.83 16.93
N GLY A 76 -3.31 -3.99 17.09
CA GLY A 76 -2.70 -3.65 18.38
C GLY A 76 -1.33 -4.32 18.63
N ASP A 77 -0.98 -5.39 17.90
CA ASP A 77 0.29 -6.10 18.10
C ASP A 77 1.51 -5.28 17.61
N THR A 78 2.67 -5.59 18.18
CA THR A 78 3.97 -5.00 17.79
C THR A 78 4.80 -6.04 17.04
N LEU A 79 5.40 -5.63 15.92
CA LEU A 79 6.36 -6.46 15.19
C LEU A 79 7.78 -5.97 15.47
N VAL A 80 8.71 -6.91 15.61
CA VAL A 80 10.15 -6.69 15.69
C VAL A 80 10.82 -7.60 14.65
N ILE A 81 11.34 -7.03 13.57
CA ILE A 81 11.79 -7.80 12.41
C ILE A 81 13.25 -7.48 12.13
N ASN A 82 14.13 -8.43 12.43
CA ASN A 82 15.56 -8.33 12.18
C ASN A 82 15.87 -8.79 10.75
N VAL A 83 16.13 -7.84 9.86
CA VAL A 83 16.50 -8.12 8.48
C VAL A 83 18.02 -8.23 8.38
N VAL A 84 18.51 -9.40 7.96
CA VAL A 84 19.94 -9.69 7.74
C VAL A 84 20.19 -9.82 6.25
N ASN A 85 20.98 -8.91 5.68
CA ASN A 85 21.27 -8.93 4.25
C ASN A 85 22.47 -9.85 3.95
N ARG A 86 22.19 -11.02 3.35
CA ARG A 86 23.19 -11.95 2.77
C ARG A 86 23.14 -11.97 1.24
N ALA A 87 22.40 -11.07 0.60
CA ALA A 87 22.35 -10.92 -0.84
C ALA A 87 23.51 -10.06 -1.35
N ARG A 88 23.74 -10.09 -2.67
CA ARG A 88 24.77 -9.28 -3.36
C ARG A 88 24.37 -7.81 -3.57
N TYR A 89 23.15 -7.44 -3.20
CA TYR A 89 22.55 -6.13 -3.46
C TYR A 89 22.28 -5.40 -2.14
N ASN A 90 22.30 -4.06 -2.20
CA ASN A 90 21.67 -3.23 -1.19
C ASN A 90 20.17 -3.54 -1.11
N VAL A 91 19.60 -3.55 0.10
CA VAL A 91 18.17 -3.82 0.30
C VAL A 91 17.60 -3.01 1.45
N THR A 92 16.35 -2.59 1.32
CA THR A 92 15.46 -2.20 2.41
C THR A 92 14.17 -3.01 2.31
N ILE A 93 13.40 -3.12 3.40
CA ILE A 93 12.08 -3.76 3.41
C ILE A 93 11.04 -2.72 3.80
N HIS A 94 9.99 -2.56 2.98
CA HIS A 94 8.81 -1.75 3.26
C HIS A 94 7.63 -2.63 3.65
N TRP A 95 6.80 -2.10 4.56
CA TRP A 95 5.62 -2.74 5.14
C TRP A 95 4.39 -2.07 4.54
N HIS A 96 4.08 -2.42 3.29
CA HIS A 96 3.12 -1.71 2.44
C HIS A 96 1.78 -1.50 3.13
N GLY A 97 1.37 -0.23 3.24
CA GLY A 97 0.13 0.19 3.87
C GLY A 97 0.15 0.23 5.40
N ILE A 98 1.22 -0.21 6.08
CA ILE A 98 1.35 0.00 7.53
C ILE A 98 1.57 1.49 7.78
N ARG A 99 0.74 2.08 8.65
CA ARG A 99 0.76 3.54 8.89
C ARG A 99 2.05 4.05 9.55
N GLN A 100 2.92 3.18 10.09
CA GLN A 100 4.17 3.56 10.77
C GLN A 100 4.01 4.76 11.72
N ILE A 101 2.95 4.73 12.56
CA ILE A 101 2.61 5.84 13.44
C ILE A 101 3.81 6.20 14.32
N ARG A 102 4.38 7.39 14.10
CA ARG A 102 5.61 7.88 14.77
C ARG A 102 6.82 6.93 14.66
N THR A 103 6.86 6.08 13.64
CA THR A 103 7.87 5.01 13.45
C THR A 103 8.51 5.05 12.06
N ALA A 104 8.56 6.23 11.42
CA ALA A 104 9.07 6.46 10.05
C ALA A 104 10.41 5.78 9.70
N TRP A 105 11.36 5.70 10.65
CA TRP A 105 12.65 5.02 10.46
C TRP A 105 12.52 3.50 10.21
N ALA A 106 11.34 2.92 10.44
CA ALA A 106 10.98 1.55 10.15
C ALA A 106 10.07 1.42 8.92
N ASP A 107 9.81 2.50 8.17
CA ASP A 107 8.95 2.44 6.98
C ASP A 107 9.61 1.72 5.81
N GLY A 108 10.89 1.97 5.55
CA GLY A 108 11.68 1.20 4.59
C GLY A 108 12.05 1.81 3.23
N PRO A 109 11.39 2.82 2.62
CA PRO A 109 11.82 3.30 1.30
C PRO A 109 13.26 3.84 1.35
N GLU A 110 14.11 3.30 0.46
CA GLU A 110 15.54 3.62 0.34
C GLU A 110 15.73 5.10 0.00
N PHE A 111 16.71 5.76 0.63
CA PHE A 111 17.03 7.21 0.54
C PHE A 111 15.95 8.19 1.03
N VAL A 112 14.69 7.75 1.12
CA VAL A 112 13.58 8.44 1.75
C VAL A 112 13.72 8.36 3.28
N THR A 113 13.47 7.19 3.89
CA THR A 113 13.43 7.01 5.36
C THR A 113 14.70 6.41 5.96
N GLN A 114 15.47 5.70 5.15
CA GLN A 114 16.70 5.06 5.58
C GLN A 114 17.70 4.89 4.43
N CYS A 115 18.97 4.77 4.79
CA CYS A 115 19.97 4.18 3.90
C CYS A 115 19.71 2.66 3.74
N PRO A 116 20.15 2.05 2.63
CA PRO A 116 20.05 0.61 2.43
C PRO A 116 20.82 -0.21 3.46
N ILE A 117 20.32 -1.39 3.77
CA ILE A 117 21.06 -2.45 4.46
C ILE A 117 22.06 -3.00 3.45
N THR A 118 23.35 -2.73 3.66
CA THR A 118 24.42 -3.21 2.77
C THR A 118 24.65 -4.72 2.91
N PRO A 119 25.23 -5.40 1.90
CA PRO A 119 25.61 -6.81 2.01
C PRO A 119 26.45 -7.10 3.26
N GLY A 120 26.03 -8.10 4.04
CA GLY A 120 26.64 -8.48 5.31
C GLY A 120 26.14 -7.71 6.54
N ALA A 121 25.36 -6.64 6.37
CA ALA A 121 24.78 -5.86 7.46
C ALA A 121 23.37 -6.37 7.85
N SER A 122 22.85 -5.83 8.97
CA SER A 122 21.50 -6.08 9.44
C SER A 122 20.83 -4.81 9.98
N TYR A 123 19.50 -4.79 9.98
CA TYR A 123 18.70 -3.72 10.55
C TYR A 123 17.41 -4.29 11.17
N THR A 124 17.00 -3.74 12.31
CA THR A 124 15.81 -4.21 13.03
C THR A 124 14.68 -3.20 12.91
N TYR A 125 13.64 -3.58 12.18
CA TYR A 125 12.38 -2.84 12.09
C TYR A 125 11.55 -3.07 13.36
N ARG A 126 10.92 -2.02 13.90
CA ARG A 126 10.01 -2.14 15.05
C ARG A 126 8.86 -1.13 14.97
N PHE A 127 7.64 -1.62 14.91
CA PHE A 127 6.41 -0.82 14.79
C PHE A 127 5.20 -1.56 15.36
N THR A 128 4.11 -0.84 15.61
CA THR A 128 2.87 -1.35 16.22
C THR A 128 1.69 -1.14 15.27
N ILE A 129 0.92 -2.21 15.03
CA ILE A 129 -0.29 -2.18 14.21
C ILE A 129 -1.36 -1.32 14.92
N THR A 130 -1.85 -0.28 14.27
CA THR A 130 -2.74 0.71 14.91
C THR A 130 -3.98 0.96 14.05
N GLY A 131 -5.09 0.27 14.37
CA GLY A 131 -6.41 0.54 13.77
C GLY A 131 -6.49 0.12 12.30
N GLN A 132 -5.92 -1.05 11.97
CA GLN A 132 -5.93 -1.66 10.64
C GLN A 132 -6.32 -3.14 10.81
N GLU A 133 -7.15 -3.69 9.92
CA GLU A 133 -7.63 -5.08 9.96
C GLU A 133 -7.92 -5.59 8.55
N GLY A 134 -7.44 -6.79 8.21
CA GLY A 134 -7.52 -7.38 6.87
C GLY A 134 -6.15 -7.72 6.30
N THR A 135 -5.97 -7.54 5.00
CA THR A 135 -4.75 -7.91 4.28
C THR A 135 -3.89 -6.71 3.88
N LEU A 136 -2.60 -6.81 4.15
CA LEU A 136 -1.51 -5.98 3.62
C LEU A 136 -0.37 -6.90 3.11
N TRP A 137 0.78 -6.33 2.78
CA TRP A 137 1.94 -7.07 2.29
C TRP A 137 3.25 -6.34 2.64
N TRP A 138 4.37 -7.03 2.54
CA TRP A 138 5.71 -6.46 2.68
C TRP A 138 6.51 -6.75 1.41
N HIS A 139 7.46 -5.87 1.09
CA HIS A 139 8.35 -6.06 -0.07
C HIS A 139 9.67 -5.32 0.06
N ALA A 140 10.66 -5.69 -0.75
CA ALA A 140 11.87 -4.88 -0.87
C ALA A 140 11.55 -3.49 -1.45
N HIS A 141 12.13 -2.44 -0.89
CA HIS A 141 11.97 -1.07 -1.40
C HIS A 141 13.28 -0.48 -1.92
N SER A 142 14.01 -1.36 -2.63
CA SER A 142 15.27 -1.09 -3.32
C SER A 142 15.19 -1.64 -4.74
N SER A 143 15.00 -0.76 -5.72
CA SER A 143 14.93 -1.10 -7.15
C SER A 143 13.90 -2.21 -7.44
N TRP A 144 14.21 -3.09 -8.39
CA TRP A 144 13.35 -4.20 -8.82
C TRP A 144 13.45 -5.46 -7.95
N LEU A 145 14.10 -5.40 -6.78
CA LEU A 145 14.20 -6.57 -5.87
C LEU A 145 12.83 -7.10 -5.42
N ARG A 146 11.78 -6.26 -5.39
CA ARG A 146 10.41 -6.70 -5.10
C ARG A 146 9.79 -7.65 -6.12
N ALA A 147 10.48 -7.98 -7.22
CA ALA A 147 10.07 -9.06 -8.12
C ALA A 147 10.19 -10.45 -7.48
N THR A 148 11.03 -10.58 -6.45
CA THR A 148 11.27 -11.86 -5.75
C THR A 148 11.32 -11.73 -4.22
N VAL A 149 11.49 -10.51 -3.69
CA VAL A 149 11.51 -10.20 -2.25
C VAL A 149 10.19 -9.53 -1.85
N TYR A 150 9.16 -10.33 -1.58
CA TYR A 150 7.86 -9.89 -1.08
C TYR A 150 7.11 -11.01 -0.34
N GLY A 151 6.13 -10.67 0.49
CA GLY A 151 5.26 -11.62 1.20
C GLY A 151 4.04 -10.95 1.82
N ALA A 152 3.11 -11.73 2.39
CA ALA A 152 1.85 -11.21 2.90
C ALA A 152 1.96 -10.69 4.36
N ILE A 153 1.09 -9.76 4.73
CA ILE A 153 0.81 -9.39 6.14
C ILE A 153 -0.69 -9.57 6.37
N ILE A 154 -1.07 -10.48 7.26
CA ILE A 154 -2.46 -10.68 7.67
C ILE A 154 -2.65 -10.06 9.05
N ILE A 155 -3.62 -9.15 9.14
CA ILE A 155 -3.96 -8.45 10.36
C ILE A 155 -5.37 -8.88 10.79
N HIS A 156 -5.43 -9.77 11.77
CA HIS A 156 -6.68 -10.23 12.37
C HIS A 156 -7.31 -9.15 13.25
N PRO A 157 -8.62 -9.24 13.52
CA PRO A 157 -9.28 -8.41 14.52
C PRO A 157 -8.52 -8.38 15.84
N LYS A 158 -8.60 -7.25 16.56
CA LYS A 158 -8.01 -7.15 17.91
C LYS A 158 -8.49 -8.31 18.78
N GLU A 159 -7.62 -8.87 19.63
CA GLU A 159 -7.94 -9.98 20.55
C GLU A 159 -9.28 -9.70 21.28
N GLY A 160 -10.20 -10.68 21.27
CA GLY A 160 -11.57 -10.53 21.79
C GLY A 160 -12.59 -9.87 20.84
N SER A 161 -12.17 -9.38 19.68
CA SER A 161 -13.05 -8.84 18.61
C SER A 161 -13.32 -9.89 17.52
N SER A 162 -14.27 -9.61 16.63
CA SER A 162 -14.61 -10.48 15.49
C SER A 162 -14.71 -9.68 14.20
N TYR A 163 -14.59 -10.38 13.05
CA TYR A 163 -14.91 -9.80 11.75
C TYR A 163 -16.34 -9.23 11.71
N PRO A 164 -16.60 -8.17 10.91
CA PRO A 164 -17.95 -7.62 10.70
C PRO A 164 -18.83 -8.51 9.79
N PHE A 165 -18.35 -9.69 9.44
CA PHE A 165 -19.01 -10.74 8.66
C PHE A 165 -18.78 -12.09 9.35
N PRO A 166 -19.58 -13.14 9.08
CA PRO A 166 -19.39 -14.46 9.66
C PRO A 166 -17.95 -14.98 9.45
N LYS A 167 -17.32 -15.47 10.52
CA LYS A 167 -15.92 -15.93 10.47
C LYS A 167 -15.76 -17.00 9.38
N PRO A 168 -14.83 -16.82 8.42
CA PRO A 168 -14.61 -17.80 7.36
C PRO A 168 -14.05 -19.11 7.92
N THR A 169 -14.31 -20.22 7.23
CA THR A 169 -13.82 -21.55 7.59
C THR A 169 -12.31 -21.66 7.35
N ARG A 170 -11.81 -21.02 6.29
CA ARG A 170 -10.38 -20.89 5.96
C ARG A 170 -10.09 -19.52 5.40
N GLU A 171 -8.86 -19.07 5.62
CA GLU A 171 -8.30 -17.88 5.01
C GLU A 171 -7.12 -18.30 4.13
N THR A 172 -6.90 -17.67 2.98
CA THR A 172 -5.81 -18.04 2.07
C THR A 172 -5.27 -16.80 1.36
N PRO A 173 -4.01 -16.39 1.64
CA PRO A 173 -3.35 -15.33 0.86
C PRO A 173 -3.09 -15.82 -0.56
N LEU A 174 -3.37 -14.99 -1.55
CA LEU A 174 -3.11 -15.22 -2.96
C LEU A 174 -2.31 -14.04 -3.51
N LEU A 175 -0.99 -14.20 -3.57
CA LEU A 175 -0.07 -13.19 -4.07
C LEU A 175 0.08 -13.35 -5.58
N LEU A 176 -0.42 -12.36 -6.30
CA LEU A 176 -0.20 -12.19 -7.73
C LEU A 176 1.17 -11.52 -7.93
N GLY A 177 1.99 -12.05 -8.84
CA GLY A 177 3.32 -11.51 -9.13
C GLY A 177 3.71 -11.68 -10.59
N GLU A 178 4.89 -11.16 -10.94
CA GLU A 178 5.49 -11.24 -12.28
C GLU A 178 6.83 -12.00 -12.19
N TRP A 179 7.14 -12.81 -13.20
CA TRP A 179 8.36 -13.60 -13.29
C TRP A 179 9.18 -13.20 -14.52
N TRP A 180 10.48 -13.04 -14.35
CA TRP A 180 11.45 -12.94 -15.44
C TRP A 180 12.45 -14.10 -15.31
N ASP A 181 12.75 -14.76 -16.43
CA ASP A 181 13.91 -15.65 -16.56
C ASP A 181 15.23 -14.86 -16.65
N ALA A 182 15.16 -13.58 -17.03
CA ALA A 182 16.24 -12.62 -16.81
C ALA A 182 16.25 -12.15 -15.34
N ASN A 183 17.42 -11.82 -14.80
CA ASN A 183 17.52 -11.17 -13.49
C ASN A 183 16.85 -9.78 -13.51
N PRO A 184 15.80 -9.52 -12.70
CA PRO A 184 15.07 -8.25 -12.73
C PRO A 184 15.93 -7.00 -12.50
N MET A 185 17.03 -7.14 -11.74
CA MET A 185 17.99 -6.05 -11.52
C MET A 185 18.77 -5.68 -12.78
N ASP A 186 19.02 -6.64 -13.67
CA ASP A 186 19.75 -6.41 -14.92
C ASP A 186 18.79 -5.89 -16.00
N VAL A 187 17.53 -6.32 -15.98
CA VAL A 187 16.44 -5.78 -16.82
C VAL A 187 16.26 -4.28 -16.58
N ILE A 188 16.19 -3.84 -15.32
CA ILE A 188 16.05 -2.41 -15.02
C ILE A 188 17.34 -1.63 -15.26
N ALA A 189 18.51 -2.20 -14.97
CA ALA A 189 19.78 -1.55 -15.28
C ALA A 189 19.94 -1.27 -16.79
N GLU A 190 19.53 -2.21 -17.65
CA GLU A 190 19.57 -2.04 -19.10
C GLU A 190 18.56 -0.99 -19.58
N ALA A 191 17.35 -0.97 -19.02
CA ALA A 191 16.37 0.08 -19.30
C ALA A 191 16.93 1.46 -18.93
N THR A 192 17.43 1.64 -17.70
CA THR A 192 18.06 2.89 -17.24
C THR A 192 19.22 3.30 -18.15
N ARG A 193 20.10 2.35 -18.54
CA ARG A 193 21.26 2.60 -19.41
C ARG A 193 20.90 3.04 -20.83
N THR A 194 19.87 2.44 -21.42
CA THR A 194 19.52 2.63 -22.85
C THR A 194 18.58 3.80 -23.12
N GLY A 195 17.77 4.19 -22.14
CA GLY A 195 16.63 5.08 -22.40
C GLY A 195 15.38 4.36 -22.96
N GLY A 196 15.41 3.03 -23.12
CA GLY A 196 14.27 2.22 -23.59
C GLY A 196 13.34 1.73 -22.46
N SER A 197 12.18 1.17 -22.83
CA SER A 197 11.33 0.44 -21.87
C SER A 197 12.02 -0.83 -21.37
N PRO A 198 11.81 -1.24 -20.11
CA PRO A 198 12.28 -2.54 -19.64
C PRO A 198 11.54 -3.69 -20.35
N ASN A 199 12.19 -4.86 -20.44
CA ASN A 199 11.56 -6.06 -20.97
C ASN A 199 10.37 -6.48 -20.09
N ILE A 200 9.28 -6.90 -20.74
CA ILE A 200 8.10 -7.49 -20.07
C ILE A 200 8.47 -8.80 -19.35
N SER A 201 7.63 -9.23 -18.41
CA SER A 201 7.77 -10.53 -17.75
C SER A 201 7.51 -11.69 -18.71
N ASP A 202 8.11 -12.84 -18.39
CA ASP A 202 7.92 -14.10 -19.11
C ASP A 202 6.64 -14.82 -18.65
N ALA A 203 6.16 -14.55 -17.42
CA ALA A 203 4.85 -15.00 -16.94
C ALA A 203 4.36 -14.22 -15.70
N TYR A 204 3.04 -14.06 -15.56
CA TYR A 204 2.42 -13.82 -14.26
C TYR A 204 2.45 -15.08 -13.37
N THR A 205 2.28 -14.90 -12.06
CA THR A 205 2.31 -15.98 -11.05
C THR A 205 1.21 -15.82 -10.00
N ILE A 206 0.76 -16.94 -9.42
CA ILE A 206 -0.06 -17.00 -8.19
C ILE A 206 0.57 -18.05 -7.27
N ASN A 207 1.21 -17.64 -6.16
CA ASN A 207 1.75 -18.52 -5.11
C ASN A 207 2.38 -19.86 -5.58
N ASP A 208 3.24 -19.88 -6.59
CA ASP A 208 3.81 -21.14 -7.12
C ASP A 208 2.76 -22.18 -7.58
N THR A 209 1.67 -21.74 -8.21
CA THR A 209 0.58 -22.60 -8.70
C THR A 209 -0.07 -23.41 -7.56
N VAL A 210 -0.49 -22.69 -6.52
CA VAL A 210 -1.12 -23.26 -5.32
C VAL A 210 -2.45 -23.99 -5.59
N ILE A 211 -2.74 -25.01 -4.77
CA ILE A 211 -4.07 -25.62 -4.66
C ILE A 211 -4.73 -25.10 -3.37
N VAL A 212 -5.92 -24.52 -3.51
CA VAL A 212 -6.75 -24.00 -2.42
C VAL A 212 -7.87 -25.01 -2.11
N PRO A 213 -7.81 -25.78 -1.01
CA PRO A 213 -8.81 -26.79 -0.70
C PRO A 213 -10.07 -26.18 -0.07
N ILE A 214 -11.25 -26.56 -0.56
CA ILE A 214 -12.55 -26.06 -0.10
C ILE A 214 -13.56 -27.21 0.17
N GLY A 215 -14.38 -27.09 1.20
CA GLY A 215 -15.46 -28.03 1.53
C GLY A 215 -16.81 -27.55 1.03
N SER A 216 -17.65 -28.43 0.49
CA SER A 216 -18.99 -28.08 -0.03
C SER A 216 -19.82 -27.33 1.02
N GLY A 217 -20.43 -26.21 0.62
CA GLY A 217 -21.18 -25.32 1.49
C GLY A 217 -20.35 -24.43 2.46
N GLU A 218 -19.03 -24.60 2.55
CA GLU A 218 -18.19 -23.76 3.42
C GLU A 218 -17.90 -22.39 2.78
N THR A 219 -17.73 -21.35 3.61
CA THR A 219 -17.28 -20.03 3.19
C THR A 219 -15.79 -19.84 3.51
N ASN A 220 -15.01 -19.44 2.51
CA ASN A 220 -13.57 -19.19 2.64
C ASN A 220 -13.23 -17.75 2.22
N LEU A 221 -12.22 -17.17 2.86
CA LEU A 221 -11.72 -15.82 2.58
C LEU A 221 -10.44 -15.90 1.77
N LEU A 222 -10.50 -15.47 0.51
CA LEU A 222 -9.33 -15.28 -0.33
C LEU A 222 -8.79 -13.86 -0.12
N ARG A 223 -7.52 -13.79 0.26
CA ARG A 223 -6.81 -12.55 0.59
C ARG A 223 -5.89 -12.20 -0.58
N VAL A 224 -6.43 -11.51 -1.59
CA VAL A 224 -5.75 -11.28 -2.87
C VAL A 224 -4.83 -10.06 -2.78
N ILE A 225 -3.59 -10.21 -3.22
CA ILE A 225 -2.53 -9.18 -3.15
C ILE A 225 -1.91 -9.05 -4.53
N ASN A 226 -1.90 -7.86 -5.14
CA ASN A 226 -1.09 -7.63 -6.35
C ASN A 226 0.31 -7.13 -5.97
N ALA A 227 1.26 -8.06 -5.89
CA ALA A 227 2.68 -7.81 -5.67
C ALA A 227 3.48 -7.66 -6.99
N GLY A 228 2.82 -7.70 -8.16
CA GLY A 228 3.43 -7.48 -9.47
C GLY A 228 4.15 -6.12 -9.55
N LEU A 229 5.16 -6.01 -10.41
CA LEU A 229 5.90 -4.76 -10.62
C LEU A 229 5.13 -3.81 -11.52
N ASN A 230 4.41 -4.31 -12.52
CA ASN A 230 3.96 -3.48 -13.62
C ASN A 230 2.45 -3.45 -13.79
N GLN A 231 1.82 -4.60 -14.00
CA GLN A 231 0.45 -4.64 -14.51
C GLN A 231 -0.65 -4.67 -13.44
N GLN A 232 -1.73 -3.93 -13.71
CA GLN A 232 -3.04 -4.21 -13.09
C GLN A 232 -3.55 -5.57 -13.54
N LEU A 233 -4.17 -6.33 -12.63
CA LEU A 233 -4.62 -7.68 -12.92
C LEU A 233 -6.12 -7.81 -12.67
N PHE A 234 -6.85 -8.33 -13.66
CA PHE A 234 -8.17 -8.93 -13.42
C PHE A 234 -7.96 -10.28 -12.73
N PHE A 235 -8.81 -10.59 -11.75
CA PHE A 235 -8.80 -11.85 -11.01
C PHE A 235 -10.22 -12.42 -10.89
N THR A 236 -10.36 -13.72 -11.11
CA THR A 236 -11.64 -14.45 -10.99
C THR A 236 -11.43 -15.90 -10.53
N VAL A 237 -12.52 -16.55 -10.12
CA VAL A 237 -12.58 -17.97 -9.78
C VAL A 237 -13.70 -18.60 -10.59
N ALA A 238 -13.38 -19.64 -11.38
CA ALA A 238 -14.34 -20.25 -12.31
C ALA A 238 -15.65 -20.63 -11.62
N ASN A 239 -16.78 -20.17 -12.16
CA ASN A 239 -18.15 -20.36 -11.66
C ASN A 239 -18.46 -19.86 -10.23
N HIS A 240 -17.53 -19.22 -9.52
CA HIS A 240 -17.75 -18.74 -8.16
C HIS A 240 -17.91 -17.23 -8.13
N LYS A 241 -18.93 -16.74 -7.40
CA LYS A 241 -19.07 -15.31 -7.12
C LYS A 241 -18.09 -14.88 -6.03
N LEU A 242 -17.53 -13.69 -6.18
CA LEU A 242 -16.61 -13.06 -5.23
C LEU A 242 -17.36 -11.99 -4.43
N THR A 243 -17.54 -12.18 -3.13
CA THR A 243 -18.13 -11.16 -2.25
C THR A 243 -17.01 -10.36 -1.59
N VAL A 244 -16.77 -9.16 -2.09
CA VAL A 244 -15.74 -8.24 -1.58
C VAL A 244 -16.15 -7.73 -0.21
N VAL A 245 -15.26 -7.84 0.78
CA VAL A 245 -15.52 -7.44 2.19
C VAL A 245 -14.47 -6.49 2.77
N GLY A 246 -13.32 -6.36 2.13
CA GLY A 246 -12.26 -5.44 2.54
C GLY A 246 -11.24 -5.17 1.45
N ALA A 247 -10.48 -4.10 1.59
CA ALA A 247 -9.32 -3.78 0.75
C ALA A 247 -8.34 -2.91 1.55
N ASP A 248 -7.04 -3.04 1.31
CA ASP A 248 -5.99 -2.24 1.96
C ASP A 248 -6.10 -2.22 3.50
N ALA A 249 -6.37 -3.38 4.13
CA ALA A 249 -6.69 -3.55 5.56
C ALA A 249 -7.74 -2.57 6.14
N SER A 250 -8.73 -2.22 5.30
CA SER A 250 -9.96 -1.53 5.67
C SER A 250 -11.16 -2.36 5.22
N TYR A 251 -12.14 -2.57 6.11
CA TYR A 251 -13.42 -3.18 5.73
C TYR A 251 -14.19 -2.30 4.75
N LEU A 252 -15.00 -2.93 3.91
CA LEU A 252 -15.86 -2.27 2.93
C LEU A 252 -17.32 -2.65 3.15
N LYS A 253 -18.25 -1.86 2.61
CA LYS A 253 -19.64 -2.27 2.44
C LYS A 253 -19.68 -3.47 1.47
N PRO A 254 -20.15 -4.66 1.87
CA PRO A 254 -20.03 -5.83 1.02
C PRO A 254 -20.79 -5.72 -0.30
N PHE A 255 -20.16 -6.18 -1.38
CA PHE A 255 -20.79 -6.32 -2.70
C PHE A 255 -20.24 -7.55 -3.43
N THR A 256 -21.04 -8.11 -4.34
CA THR A 256 -20.70 -9.35 -5.04
C THR A 256 -20.41 -9.08 -6.52
N THR A 257 -19.34 -9.69 -7.05
CA THR A 257 -18.88 -9.57 -8.43
C THR A 257 -18.35 -10.90 -8.98
N ASP A 258 -18.22 -11.04 -10.29
CA ASP A 258 -17.58 -12.17 -10.96
C ASP A 258 -16.06 -11.99 -11.13
N THR A 259 -15.60 -10.74 -11.07
CA THR A 259 -14.21 -10.36 -11.30
C THR A 259 -13.86 -9.14 -10.46
N ILE A 260 -12.66 -9.15 -9.91
CA ILE A 260 -12.03 -8.00 -9.24
C ILE A 260 -10.85 -7.52 -10.08
N MET A 261 -10.45 -6.26 -9.89
CA MET A 261 -9.29 -5.66 -10.57
C MET A 261 -8.39 -5.04 -9.51
N LEU A 262 -7.11 -5.43 -9.47
CA LEU A 262 -6.14 -4.89 -8.51
C LEU A 262 -4.93 -4.31 -9.24
N GLY A 263 -4.57 -3.06 -8.92
CA GLY A 263 -3.27 -2.51 -9.27
C GLY A 263 -2.16 -2.95 -8.32
N PRO A 264 -0.89 -2.96 -8.78
CA PRO A 264 0.27 -3.13 -7.91
C PRO A 264 0.15 -2.36 -6.59
N GLY A 265 0.40 -3.05 -5.47
CA GLY A 265 0.25 -2.50 -4.11
C GLY A 265 -1.14 -2.67 -3.48
N GLN A 266 -2.19 -2.86 -4.27
CA GLN A 266 -3.53 -3.05 -3.74
C GLN A 266 -3.75 -4.47 -3.20
N THR A 267 -4.52 -4.56 -2.13
CA THR A 267 -5.06 -5.83 -1.61
C THR A 267 -6.59 -5.84 -1.71
N THR A 268 -7.21 -7.02 -1.74
CA THR A 268 -8.66 -7.18 -1.70
C THR A 268 -9.03 -8.50 -1.04
N ASP A 269 -9.87 -8.42 -0.02
CA ASP A 269 -10.41 -9.53 0.73
C ASP A 269 -11.77 -9.92 0.14
N VAL A 270 -11.87 -11.15 -0.39
CA VAL A 270 -13.10 -11.68 -1.00
C VAL A 270 -13.54 -12.99 -0.34
N ILE A 271 -14.79 -13.05 0.08
CA ILE A 271 -15.44 -14.29 0.52
C ILE A 271 -15.95 -15.03 -0.72
N ILE A 272 -15.61 -16.32 -0.79
CA ILE A 272 -16.21 -17.29 -1.71
C ILE A 272 -17.04 -18.30 -0.93
N THR A 273 -18.13 -18.77 -1.53
CA THR A 273 -18.98 -19.85 -0.99
C THR A 273 -18.81 -21.08 -1.88
N ALA A 274 -18.66 -22.25 -1.28
CA ALA A 274 -18.49 -23.52 -1.98
C ALA A 274 -19.83 -24.09 -2.50
N ASP A 275 -20.56 -23.32 -3.30
CA ASP A 275 -21.92 -23.61 -3.77
C ASP A 275 -21.99 -24.43 -5.07
N GLN A 276 -20.86 -24.57 -5.78
CA GLN A 276 -20.74 -25.38 -6.99
C GLN A 276 -20.65 -26.89 -6.71
N LEU A 277 -20.83 -27.70 -7.76
CA LEU A 277 -20.63 -29.16 -7.72
C LEU A 277 -19.18 -29.52 -7.32
N PRO A 278 -18.95 -30.61 -6.57
CA PRO A 278 -17.60 -31.04 -6.21
C PRO A 278 -16.69 -31.31 -7.42
N ALA A 279 -15.79 -30.38 -7.70
CA ALA A 279 -14.86 -30.44 -8.82
C ALA A 279 -13.60 -29.58 -8.54
N ARG A 280 -12.79 -29.40 -9.58
CA ARG A 280 -11.63 -28.50 -9.58
C ARG A 280 -11.96 -27.29 -10.44
N TYR A 281 -11.66 -26.10 -9.97
CA TYR A 281 -11.97 -24.82 -10.62
C TYR A 281 -10.69 -24.00 -10.74
N TYR A 282 -10.45 -23.39 -11.90
CA TYR A 282 -9.33 -22.45 -12.02
C TYR A 282 -9.62 -21.15 -11.27
N ILE A 283 -8.68 -20.77 -10.42
CA ILE A 283 -8.45 -19.39 -10.01
C ILE A 283 -7.54 -18.81 -11.10
N ALA A 284 -7.91 -17.68 -11.71
CA ALA A 284 -7.19 -17.14 -12.85
C ALA A 284 -6.97 -15.63 -12.74
N ALA A 285 -5.83 -15.16 -13.22
CA ALA A 285 -5.54 -13.74 -13.38
C ALA A 285 -4.74 -13.44 -14.65
N HIS A 286 -4.96 -12.25 -15.23
CA HIS A 286 -4.21 -11.73 -16.37
C HIS A 286 -4.25 -10.19 -16.40
N ALA A 287 -3.51 -9.59 -17.33
CA ALA A 287 -3.41 -8.14 -17.50
C ALA A 287 -4.76 -7.43 -17.71
N TYR A 288 -4.97 -6.33 -16.98
CA TYR A 288 -5.70 -5.16 -17.46
C TYR A 288 -4.68 -4.15 -18.01
N ALA A 289 -4.64 -3.96 -19.33
CA ALA A 289 -3.72 -3.08 -20.05
C ALA A 289 -4.48 -2.12 -20.97
N SER A 290 -4.41 -0.83 -20.66
CA SER A 290 -5.13 0.23 -21.38
C SER A 290 -4.24 1.04 -22.33
N ALA A 291 -2.92 1.04 -22.13
CA ALA A 291 -1.97 1.83 -22.90
C ALA A 291 -1.88 1.34 -24.35
N GLN A 292 -2.20 2.22 -25.31
CA GLN A 292 -2.09 1.88 -26.72
C GLN A 292 -0.63 1.80 -27.17
N GLY A 293 -0.26 0.71 -27.85
CA GLY A 293 1.07 0.51 -28.43
C GLY A 293 2.18 0.15 -27.43
N ALA A 294 1.88 0.07 -26.13
CA ALA A 294 2.83 -0.39 -25.12
C ALA A 294 2.84 -1.93 -25.06
N PRO A 295 4.01 -2.60 -25.07
CA PRO A 295 4.10 -4.04 -24.82
C PRO A 295 3.81 -4.34 -23.35
N PHE A 296 3.08 -5.42 -23.10
CA PHE A 296 2.76 -5.94 -21.76
C PHE A 296 2.82 -7.47 -21.77
N ASP A 297 3.03 -8.08 -20.61
CA ASP A 297 2.89 -9.54 -20.45
C ASP A 297 1.41 -9.91 -20.62
N ASN A 298 1.11 -10.74 -21.62
CA ASN A 298 -0.26 -11.18 -21.96
C ASN A 298 -0.47 -12.67 -21.63
N THR A 299 0.33 -13.23 -20.72
CA THR A 299 0.08 -14.57 -20.17
C THR A 299 -1.14 -14.55 -19.24
N THR A 300 -1.68 -15.74 -18.98
CA THR A 300 -2.69 -15.96 -17.93
C THR A 300 -2.09 -16.87 -16.88
N THR A 301 -2.04 -16.40 -15.64
CA THR A 301 -1.61 -17.21 -14.50
C THR A 301 -2.79 -17.93 -13.87
N THR A 302 -2.55 -19.12 -13.33
CA THR A 302 -3.59 -19.94 -12.71
C THR A 302 -3.14 -20.62 -11.41
N ALA A 303 -4.11 -20.78 -10.51
CA ALA A 303 -4.10 -21.64 -9.34
C ALA A 303 -5.38 -22.49 -9.35
N VAL A 304 -5.53 -23.45 -8.45
CA VAL A 304 -6.69 -24.37 -8.45
C VAL A 304 -7.46 -24.27 -7.14
N LEU A 305 -8.76 -23.92 -7.22
CA LEU A 305 -9.71 -24.16 -6.14
C LEU A 305 -10.20 -25.62 -6.25
N GLU A 306 -10.00 -26.42 -5.21
CA GLU A 306 -10.25 -27.86 -5.24
C GLU A 306 -11.23 -28.27 -4.13
N TYR A 307 -12.37 -28.83 -4.54
CA TYR A 307 -13.31 -29.38 -3.57
C TYR A 307 -12.73 -30.63 -2.92
N LYS A 308 -12.76 -30.69 -1.58
CA LYS A 308 -12.32 -31.87 -0.78
C LYS A 308 -13.06 -33.17 -1.15
N THR A 309 -14.24 -33.03 -1.74
CA THR A 309 -15.13 -34.10 -2.23
C THR A 309 -15.10 -34.26 -3.76
N ALA A 310 -14.17 -33.60 -4.46
CA ALA A 310 -14.01 -33.76 -5.90
C ALA A 310 -13.67 -35.22 -6.27
N PRO A 311 -14.17 -35.72 -7.43
CA PRO A 311 -13.84 -37.06 -7.90
C PRO A 311 -12.32 -37.27 -8.00
N CYS A 312 -11.84 -38.43 -7.56
CA CYS A 312 -10.47 -38.85 -7.85
C CYS A 312 -10.33 -39.25 -9.33
N PRO A 313 -9.15 -39.08 -9.96
CA PRO A 313 -8.88 -39.67 -11.26
C PRO A 313 -9.11 -41.19 -11.22
N ALA A 314 -9.76 -41.75 -12.23
CA ALA A 314 -9.85 -43.21 -12.38
C ALA A 314 -8.44 -43.83 -12.46
N LYS A 315 -8.28 -45.09 -12.03
CA LYS A 315 -6.98 -45.77 -12.13
C LYS A 315 -6.51 -45.81 -13.60
N GLY A 316 -5.39 -45.15 -13.89
CA GLY A 316 -4.85 -45.00 -15.26
C GLY A 316 -5.37 -43.79 -16.05
N GLY A 317 -6.27 -42.99 -15.47
CA GLY A 317 -6.72 -41.71 -16.04
C GLY A 317 -5.71 -40.59 -15.82
N GLY A 318 -5.65 -39.65 -16.76
CA GLY A 318 -4.86 -38.41 -16.62
C GLY A 318 -5.40 -37.48 -15.52
N PRO A 319 -4.64 -36.44 -15.14
CA PRO A 319 -5.07 -35.48 -14.12
C PRO A 319 -6.37 -34.79 -14.52
N ILE A 320 -7.32 -34.70 -13.59
CA ILE A 320 -8.61 -34.03 -13.82
C ILE A 320 -8.33 -32.55 -14.08
N LYS A 321 -8.67 -32.10 -15.29
CA LYS A 321 -8.53 -30.71 -15.73
C LYS A 321 -9.53 -29.83 -14.96
N PRO A 322 -9.08 -28.75 -14.29
CA PRO A 322 -9.99 -27.79 -13.67
C PRO A 322 -10.87 -27.09 -14.69
N ILE A 323 -12.06 -26.69 -14.25
CA ILE A 323 -13.02 -25.91 -15.03
C ILE A 323 -12.41 -24.54 -15.31
N ASN A 324 -12.41 -24.14 -16.58
CA ASN A 324 -11.85 -22.86 -17.05
C ASN A 324 -12.61 -21.68 -16.45
N ALA A 325 -11.88 -20.64 -16.07
CA ALA A 325 -12.45 -19.36 -15.72
C ALA A 325 -12.58 -18.45 -16.96
N THR A 326 -13.59 -17.58 -16.96
CA THR A 326 -13.77 -16.56 -18.00
C THR A 326 -13.30 -15.21 -17.45
N LEU A 327 -12.14 -14.75 -17.93
CA LEU A 327 -11.64 -13.41 -17.65
C LEU A 327 -12.21 -12.39 -18.66
N PRO A 328 -12.28 -11.09 -18.31
CA PRO A 328 -12.56 -10.02 -19.27
C PRO A 328 -11.52 -9.98 -20.41
N VAL A 329 -11.75 -9.14 -21.42
CA VAL A 329 -10.66 -8.80 -22.36
C VAL A 329 -9.69 -7.83 -21.68
N PHE A 330 -8.39 -7.92 -22.01
CA PHE A 330 -7.33 -7.18 -21.31
C PHE A 330 -7.52 -5.65 -21.30
N ASN A 331 -8.28 -5.09 -22.25
CA ASN A 331 -8.54 -3.66 -22.36
C ASN A 331 -9.96 -3.25 -21.91
N ASP A 332 -10.65 -4.08 -21.12
CA ASP A 332 -12.00 -3.78 -20.61
C ASP A 332 -12.01 -2.74 -19.48
N THR A 333 -11.81 -1.48 -19.87
CA THR A 333 -11.90 -0.31 -18.98
C THR A 333 -13.26 -0.20 -18.30
N ALA A 334 -14.34 -0.72 -18.90
CA ALA A 334 -15.68 -0.65 -18.30
C ALA A 334 -15.79 -1.59 -17.09
N THR A 335 -15.30 -2.82 -17.19
CA THR A 335 -15.23 -3.76 -16.06
C THR A 335 -14.28 -3.26 -14.98
N ALA A 336 -13.10 -2.74 -15.34
CA ALA A 336 -12.16 -2.15 -14.38
C ALA A 336 -12.79 -0.96 -13.61
N THR A 337 -13.42 -0.02 -14.31
CA THR A 337 -14.09 1.15 -13.72
C THR A 337 -15.29 0.76 -12.85
N LYS A 338 -16.09 -0.23 -13.29
CA LYS A 338 -17.22 -0.75 -12.52
C LYS A 338 -16.76 -1.33 -11.17
N PHE A 339 -15.61 -2.00 -11.15
CA PHE A 339 -15.04 -2.52 -9.91
C PHE A 339 -14.59 -1.40 -8.97
N THR A 340 -13.75 -0.46 -9.43
CA THR A 340 -13.22 0.61 -8.54
C THR A 340 -14.34 1.48 -7.96
N THR A 341 -15.32 1.87 -8.79
CA THR A 341 -16.45 2.71 -8.38
C THR A 341 -17.48 2.01 -7.48
N SER A 342 -17.38 0.68 -7.30
CA SER A 342 -18.23 -0.07 -6.36
C SER A 342 -17.71 -0.06 -4.91
N LEU A 343 -16.45 0.33 -4.69
CA LEU A 343 -15.80 0.33 -3.37
C LEU A 343 -16.38 1.44 -2.48
N ARG A 344 -16.87 1.09 -1.28
CA ARG A 344 -17.44 2.05 -0.30
C ARG A 344 -17.09 1.63 1.13
N SER A 345 -16.93 2.59 2.03
CA SER A 345 -16.80 2.32 3.47
C SER A 345 -18.09 1.69 4.04
N PRO A 346 -18.02 0.86 5.10
CA PRO A 346 -19.17 0.13 5.64
C PRO A 346 -20.18 1.04 6.35
N SER A 347 -19.73 2.20 6.83
CA SER A 347 -20.51 3.20 7.57
C SER A 347 -20.15 4.62 7.13
N LYS A 348 -20.87 5.62 7.64
CA LYS A 348 -20.54 7.03 7.39
C LYS A 348 -19.12 7.32 7.88
N ALA A 349 -18.25 7.73 6.96
CA ALA A 349 -16.85 8.02 7.24
C ALA A 349 -16.65 9.43 7.81
N ALA A 350 -15.62 9.61 8.63
CA ALA A 350 -15.17 10.91 9.11
C ALA A 350 -14.30 11.60 8.04
N VAL A 351 -14.90 11.87 6.87
CA VAL A 351 -14.22 12.52 5.75
C VAL A 351 -13.94 13.98 6.10
N PRO A 352 -12.70 14.48 6.00
CA PRO A 352 -12.42 15.91 6.13
C PRO A 352 -13.29 16.73 5.17
N THR A 353 -14.17 17.59 5.68
CA THR A 353 -15.10 18.38 4.85
C THR A 353 -14.58 19.79 4.55
N GLU A 354 -13.88 20.38 5.52
CA GLU A 354 -13.17 21.65 5.38
C GLU A 354 -11.69 21.32 5.14
N ILE A 355 -11.04 22.02 4.22
CA ILE A 355 -9.67 21.70 3.77
C ILE A 355 -8.78 22.88 4.09
N ASP A 356 -7.81 22.63 4.97
CA ASP A 356 -6.92 23.66 5.51
C ASP A 356 -5.74 23.93 4.57
N GLU A 357 -5.16 22.90 3.93
CA GLU A 357 -3.86 22.96 3.24
C GLU A 357 -3.72 22.02 2.01
N SER A 358 -2.61 22.13 1.26
CA SER A 358 -2.23 21.23 0.14
C SER A 358 -0.70 21.15 -0.15
N PHE A 359 -0.26 20.00 -0.70
CA PHE A 359 0.91 19.05 -0.51
C PHE A 359 2.42 19.40 -0.52
N PHE A 360 3.26 18.47 -0.01
CA PHE A 360 4.33 18.74 1.00
C PHE A 360 5.77 18.00 0.89
N SER A 361 6.48 17.47 1.95
CA SER A 361 8.02 17.35 2.09
C SER A 361 8.92 16.01 2.25
N LEU A 362 10.31 16.08 2.37
CA LEU A 362 11.32 15.02 2.72
C LEU A 362 11.93 15.11 4.16
N LEU A 363 12.06 14.01 4.93
CA LEU A 363 12.35 14.02 6.40
C LEU A 363 13.81 13.86 6.83
N GLN A 364 14.63 12.99 6.21
CA GLN A 364 15.91 12.61 6.83
C GLN A 364 16.90 13.79 6.93
N ALA A 365 17.05 14.55 5.84
CA ALA A 365 17.86 15.77 5.86
C ALA A 365 17.22 16.91 6.68
N HIS A 366 15.88 16.92 6.85
CA HIS A 366 15.18 17.83 7.76
C HIS A 366 15.56 17.52 9.23
N GLN A 367 15.45 16.25 9.66
CA GLN A 367 15.79 15.82 11.01
C GLN A 367 17.26 16.06 11.39
N GLN A 368 18.17 15.98 10.41
CA GLN A 368 19.61 16.11 10.62
C GLN A 368 20.14 17.50 10.25
N GLY A 369 19.28 18.41 9.75
CA GLY A 369 19.66 19.76 9.35
C GLY A 369 20.71 19.83 8.23
N ILE A 370 20.73 18.85 7.32
CA ILE A 370 21.77 18.74 6.29
C ILE A 370 21.44 19.69 5.13
N PRO A 371 22.22 20.75 4.90
CA PRO A 371 21.93 21.71 3.83
C PRO A 371 22.17 21.10 2.45
N GLY A 372 21.34 21.49 1.46
CA GLY A 372 21.55 21.17 0.05
C GLY A 372 21.04 19.79 -0.41
N VAL A 373 20.40 19.00 0.45
CA VAL A 373 19.80 17.70 0.06
C VAL A 373 18.46 17.88 -0.67
N PHE A 374 17.69 18.92 -0.32
CA PHE A 374 16.40 19.21 -0.93
C PHE A 374 16.03 20.71 -0.84
N THR A 375 14.97 21.13 -1.52
CA THR A 375 14.36 22.47 -1.36
C THR A 375 12.85 22.40 -1.10
N THR A 376 12.35 23.29 -0.23
CA THR A 376 10.95 23.32 0.28
C THR A 376 9.95 24.04 -0.63
N ASP A 377 10.25 24.13 -1.92
CA ASP A 377 9.51 24.88 -2.95
C ASP A 377 8.85 23.97 -4.01
N PHE A 378 8.42 22.75 -3.63
CA PHE A 378 7.59 21.93 -4.52
C PHE A 378 6.28 22.67 -4.85
N PRO A 379 5.91 22.83 -6.14
CA PRO A 379 4.80 23.70 -6.50
C PRO A 379 3.43 23.05 -6.23
N ALA A 380 2.73 23.53 -5.20
CA ALA A 380 1.38 23.08 -4.82
C ALA A 380 0.32 23.17 -5.94
N SER A 381 0.52 24.10 -6.89
CA SER A 381 -0.18 24.14 -8.17
C SER A 381 0.85 24.14 -9.29
N PRO A 382 0.69 23.35 -10.36
CA PRO A 382 1.82 22.98 -11.21
C PRO A 382 2.06 24.02 -12.31
N PRO A 383 3.32 24.20 -12.78
CA PRO A 383 3.74 25.46 -13.39
C PRO A 383 3.06 25.77 -14.74
N VAL A 384 2.74 24.74 -15.51
CA VAL A 384 2.19 24.86 -16.87
C VAL A 384 0.83 24.18 -16.93
N LYS A 385 -0.22 24.91 -17.33
CA LYS A 385 -1.56 24.37 -17.57
C LYS A 385 -1.76 24.10 -19.06
N PHE A 386 -2.32 22.94 -19.38
CA PHE A 386 -2.64 22.50 -20.74
C PHE A 386 -3.87 21.58 -20.69
N ASP A 387 -4.36 21.12 -21.84
CA ASP A 387 -5.34 20.03 -21.89
C ASP A 387 -4.62 18.71 -21.58
N TYR A 388 -4.74 18.23 -20.34
CA TYR A 388 -3.97 17.08 -19.87
C TYR A 388 -4.37 15.77 -20.55
N THR A 389 -5.62 15.67 -20.98
CA THR A 389 -6.23 14.43 -21.48
C THR A 389 -6.47 14.44 -23.00
N GLY A 390 -6.41 15.62 -23.64
CA GLY A 390 -6.39 15.78 -25.08
C GLY A 390 -5.02 15.47 -25.73
N ASN A 391 -4.77 16.07 -26.89
CA ASN A 391 -3.53 15.86 -27.65
C ASN A 391 -2.37 16.69 -27.07
N VAL A 392 -1.46 16.05 -26.32
CA VAL A 392 -0.38 16.74 -25.60
C VAL A 392 0.89 16.86 -26.45
N SER A 393 1.28 18.11 -26.75
CA SER A 393 2.51 18.44 -27.50
C SER A 393 3.77 17.76 -26.94
N GLN A 394 4.60 17.23 -27.83
CA GLN A 394 5.90 16.63 -27.50
C GLN A 394 6.85 17.58 -26.76
N ALA A 395 6.70 18.90 -26.91
CA ALA A 395 7.46 19.88 -26.13
C ALA A 395 7.22 19.77 -24.61
N LEU A 396 6.07 19.21 -24.19
CA LEU A 396 5.72 18.97 -22.78
C LEU A 396 6.14 17.57 -22.29
N TRP A 397 6.79 16.76 -23.13
CA TRP A 397 7.21 15.40 -22.80
C TRP A 397 8.55 15.32 -22.04
N SER A 398 9.28 16.43 -21.89
CA SER A 398 10.52 16.45 -21.08
C SER A 398 10.27 17.01 -19.68
N PRO A 399 10.52 16.26 -18.60
CA PRO A 399 10.53 16.79 -17.25
C PRO A 399 11.93 17.32 -16.86
N VAL A 400 12.02 17.96 -15.70
CA VAL A 400 13.25 18.49 -15.10
C VAL A 400 13.49 17.78 -13.77
N ARG A 401 14.68 17.19 -13.63
CA ARG A 401 15.11 16.48 -12.43
C ARG A 401 15.31 17.44 -11.26
N ALA A 402 14.73 17.13 -10.11
CA ALA A 402 14.88 17.90 -8.87
C ALA A 402 14.74 17.01 -7.63
N THR A 403 15.05 17.56 -6.44
CA THR A 403 14.77 16.92 -5.14
C THR A 403 14.01 17.93 -4.29
N LYS A 404 12.68 17.90 -4.38
CA LYS A 404 11.79 18.97 -3.90
C LYS A 404 10.72 18.46 -2.93
N VAL A 405 10.34 19.37 -2.04
CA VAL A 405 9.59 19.16 -0.79
C VAL A 405 8.78 20.45 -0.51
N TYR A 406 7.89 20.52 0.49
CA TYR A 406 7.19 21.73 1.03
C TYR A 406 6.59 21.32 2.41
N GLU A 407 6.51 22.05 3.53
CA GLU A 407 6.26 21.39 4.86
C GLU A 407 4.79 21.38 5.41
N LEU A 408 4.22 20.18 5.70
CA LEU A 408 2.79 19.91 6.02
C LEU A 408 2.47 20.31 7.47
N LYS A 409 1.46 21.14 7.76
CA LYS A 409 1.12 21.43 9.15
C LYS A 409 0.51 20.21 9.84
N PHE A 410 1.01 19.88 11.04
CA PHE A 410 0.47 18.78 11.84
C PHE A 410 -1.03 18.97 12.14
N GLY A 411 -1.82 17.95 11.83
CA GLY A 411 -3.27 17.93 12.01
C GLY A 411 -4.08 18.66 10.94
N SER A 412 -3.47 19.17 9.86
CA SER A 412 -4.23 19.82 8.78
C SER A 412 -5.05 18.82 7.97
N GLN A 413 -6.22 19.25 7.50
CA GLN A 413 -7.07 18.50 6.58
C GLN A 413 -6.62 18.77 5.14
N VAL A 414 -6.34 17.70 4.37
CA VAL A 414 -5.66 17.80 3.09
C VAL A 414 -6.44 17.10 1.96
N GLU A 415 -6.63 17.78 0.82
CA GLU A 415 -7.31 17.25 -0.38
C GLU A 415 -6.41 17.21 -1.61
N VAL A 416 -6.06 16.00 -2.05
CA VAL A 416 -5.21 15.74 -3.22
C VAL A 416 -6.08 15.56 -4.45
N VAL A 417 -5.81 16.32 -5.52
CA VAL A 417 -6.36 16.04 -6.85
C VAL A 417 -5.28 15.37 -7.68
N LEU A 418 -5.47 14.10 -8.03
CA LEU A 418 -4.62 13.31 -8.91
C LEU A 418 -5.14 13.44 -10.34
N GLN A 419 -4.43 14.15 -11.22
CA GLN A 419 -4.75 14.21 -12.65
C GLN A 419 -3.76 13.36 -13.46
N GLY A 420 -4.28 12.38 -14.20
CA GLY A 420 -3.54 11.64 -15.22
C GLY A 420 -3.42 12.44 -16.52
N THR A 421 -2.42 12.14 -17.34
CA THR A 421 -2.13 12.87 -18.58
C THR A 421 -1.99 11.92 -19.77
N SER A 422 -2.35 12.38 -20.97
CA SER A 422 -2.10 11.71 -22.25
C SER A 422 -0.69 12.01 -22.82
N ILE A 423 0.28 12.32 -21.96
CA ILE A 423 1.70 12.44 -22.38
C ILE A 423 2.22 11.05 -22.68
N PHE A 424 2.79 10.87 -23.88
CA PHE A 424 3.08 9.56 -24.50
C PHE A 424 1.82 8.72 -24.76
N THR A 425 1.12 8.26 -23.73
CA THR A 425 -0.15 7.52 -23.85
C THR A 425 -0.99 7.68 -22.57
N ALA A 426 -2.30 7.53 -22.66
CA ALA A 426 -3.18 7.58 -21.50
C ALA A 426 -3.25 6.19 -20.84
N GLU A 427 -3.01 6.13 -19.53
CA GLU A 427 -2.94 4.87 -18.78
C GLU A 427 -3.54 5.00 -17.37
N ASN A 428 -3.85 3.86 -16.75
CA ASN A 428 -4.26 3.80 -15.36
C ASN A 428 -3.03 3.64 -14.45
N HIS A 429 -2.87 4.55 -13.49
CA HIS A 429 -1.72 4.59 -12.60
C HIS A 429 -2.13 4.25 -11.15
N PRO A 430 -1.69 3.12 -10.56
CA PRO A 430 -1.85 2.87 -9.13
C PRO A 430 -0.86 3.73 -8.34
N VAL A 431 -1.35 4.54 -7.41
CA VAL A 431 -0.51 5.45 -6.62
C VAL A 431 -0.74 5.25 -5.13
N HIS A 432 0.37 5.03 -4.43
CA HIS A 432 0.43 4.72 -3.02
C HIS A 432 0.91 5.93 -2.21
N LEU A 433 0.37 6.09 -0.99
CA LEU A 433 0.89 6.99 0.04
C LEU A 433 1.32 6.18 1.25
N HIS A 434 2.60 6.28 1.60
CA HIS A 434 3.15 5.67 2.81
C HIS A 434 2.65 6.41 4.06
N GLY A 435 2.56 5.71 5.19
CA GLY A 435 2.27 6.34 6.49
C GLY A 435 0.83 6.83 6.72
N TYR A 436 -0.04 6.76 5.71
CA TYR A 436 -1.44 7.18 5.77
C TYR A 436 -2.35 6.25 4.97
N ASP A 437 -3.58 6.08 5.44
CA ASP A 437 -4.71 5.77 4.56
C ASP A 437 -5.45 7.07 4.20
N PHE A 438 -6.14 7.08 3.07
CA PHE A 438 -6.89 8.22 2.56
C PHE A 438 -8.27 7.80 2.02
N TYR A 439 -9.23 8.72 2.07
CA TYR A 439 -10.56 8.53 1.49
C TYR A 439 -10.54 8.91 0.01
N ILE A 440 -10.92 7.99 -0.89
CA ILE A 440 -11.14 8.33 -2.31
C ILE A 440 -12.54 8.94 -2.45
N VAL A 441 -12.62 10.28 -2.49
CA VAL A 441 -13.91 10.98 -2.47
C VAL A 441 -14.56 11.08 -3.85
N ALA A 442 -13.80 11.04 -4.93
CA ALA A 442 -14.34 10.97 -6.29
C ALA A 442 -13.30 10.50 -7.30
N GLU A 443 -13.79 9.93 -8.41
CA GLU A 443 -13.02 9.60 -9.60
C GLU A 443 -13.76 10.10 -10.85
N GLY A 444 -13.05 10.28 -11.96
CA GLY A 444 -13.67 10.63 -13.23
C GLY A 444 -12.71 10.66 -14.41
N PHE A 445 -13.24 10.91 -15.60
CA PHE A 445 -12.48 11.00 -16.85
C PHE A 445 -12.26 12.45 -17.29
N GLY A 446 -11.28 12.67 -18.16
CA GLY A 446 -10.93 13.97 -18.72
C GLY A 446 -10.16 14.86 -17.73
N ASN A 447 -10.22 16.18 -17.95
CA ASN A 447 -9.63 17.16 -17.04
C ASN A 447 -10.56 17.45 -15.85
N PHE A 448 -10.04 17.35 -14.63
CA PHE A 448 -10.76 17.72 -13.40
C PHE A 448 -11.16 19.21 -13.43
N ASN A 449 -12.43 19.49 -13.13
CA ASN A 449 -12.96 20.83 -13.00
C ASN A 449 -13.67 20.98 -11.65
N ARG A 450 -13.02 21.67 -10.70
CA ARG A 450 -13.53 21.88 -9.34
C ARG A 450 -14.95 22.46 -9.26
N LYS A 451 -15.40 23.25 -10.24
CA LYS A 451 -16.77 23.82 -10.24
C LYS A 451 -17.84 22.80 -10.64
N ARG A 452 -17.48 21.79 -11.42
CA ARG A 452 -18.38 20.77 -11.97
C ARG A 452 -18.32 19.47 -11.17
N ASP A 453 -17.11 19.04 -10.82
CA ASP A 453 -16.85 17.68 -10.36
C ASP A 453 -16.92 17.52 -8.83
N THR A 454 -16.91 18.60 -8.05
CA THR A 454 -17.18 18.53 -6.59
C THR A 454 -18.57 18.02 -6.27
N ALA A 455 -19.54 18.19 -7.18
CA ALA A 455 -20.87 17.60 -7.07
C ALA A 455 -20.88 16.06 -7.14
N LYS A 456 -19.78 15.43 -7.57
CA LYS A 456 -19.60 13.97 -7.59
C LYS A 456 -19.00 13.41 -6.31
N PHE A 457 -18.63 14.26 -5.34
CA PHE A 457 -17.88 13.82 -4.16
C PHE A 457 -18.76 12.98 -3.23
N ASN A 458 -18.38 11.72 -3.03
CA ASN A 458 -18.87 10.92 -1.92
C ASN A 458 -18.22 11.40 -0.62
N LEU A 459 -18.93 12.25 0.12
CA LEU A 459 -18.56 12.70 1.46
C LEU A 459 -19.34 11.95 2.56
N VAL A 460 -19.98 10.84 2.22
CA VAL A 460 -20.77 10.02 3.16
C VAL A 460 -20.01 8.75 3.50
N ASP A 461 -19.67 7.92 2.52
CA ASP A 461 -19.00 6.63 2.72
C ASP A 461 -17.93 6.31 1.64
N PRO A 462 -17.04 7.26 1.29
CA PRO A 462 -15.93 6.97 0.37
C PRO A 462 -15.05 5.85 0.92
N PRO A 463 -14.46 4.99 0.07
CA PRO A 463 -13.58 3.93 0.52
C PRO A 463 -12.29 4.52 1.10
N LEU A 464 -11.88 3.98 2.26
CA LEU A 464 -10.57 4.21 2.85
C LEU A 464 -9.57 3.23 2.20
N ARG A 465 -8.46 3.74 1.67
CA ARG A 465 -7.43 2.99 0.92
C ARG A 465 -6.05 3.57 1.19
N ASN A 466 -4.99 2.81 0.91
CA ASN A 466 -3.63 3.36 0.83
C ASN A 466 -3.11 3.45 -0.61
N THR A 467 -3.79 2.82 -1.58
CA THR A 467 -3.40 2.85 -3.01
C THR A 467 -4.61 3.11 -3.90
N VAL A 468 -4.60 4.22 -4.66
CA VAL A 468 -5.66 4.63 -5.60
C VAL A 468 -5.22 4.42 -7.04
N SER A 469 -6.09 3.84 -7.87
CA SER A 469 -5.88 3.69 -9.31
C SER A 469 -6.43 4.92 -10.04
N LEU A 470 -5.61 5.72 -10.71
CA LEU A 470 -6.10 6.82 -11.54
C LEU A 470 -6.81 6.26 -12.78
N PRO A 471 -8.05 6.65 -13.09
CA PRO A 471 -8.70 6.25 -14.33
C PRO A 471 -7.90 6.67 -15.57
N VAL A 472 -7.97 5.83 -16.62
CA VAL A 472 -7.29 6.06 -17.91
C VAL A 472 -7.68 7.41 -18.49
N GLY A 473 -6.73 8.32 -18.65
CA GLY A 473 -7.03 9.69 -19.13
C GLY A 473 -8.02 10.42 -18.23
N GLY A 474 -7.91 10.23 -16.91
CA GLY A 474 -8.84 10.75 -15.92
C GLY A 474 -8.17 11.29 -14.67
N TRP A 475 -8.93 11.34 -13.58
CA TRP A 475 -8.54 11.91 -12.31
C TRP A 475 -9.18 11.18 -11.13
N ALA A 476 -8.52 11.28 -9.97
CA ALA A 476 -9.04 10.88 -8.67
C ALA A 476 -8.87 12.04 -7.67
N VAL A 477 -9.73 12.12 -6.66
CA VAL A 477 -9.58 13.05 -5.53
C VAL A 477 -9.54 12.24 -4.25
N ILE A 478 -8.49 12.44 -3.45
CA ILE A 478 -8.33 11.77 -2.15
C ILE A 478 -8.22 12.79 -1.01
N ARG A 479 -8.67 12.42 0.19
CA ARG A 479 -8.60 13.26 1.40
C ARG A 479 -8.06 12.48 2.60
N PHE A 480 -7.21 13.11 3.39
CA PHE A 480 -6.68 12.57 4.65
C PHE A 480 -6.39 13.71 5.66
N VAL A 481 -6.01 13.35 6.87
CA VAL A 481 -5.56 14.29 7.92
C VAL A 481 -4.07 14.08 8.16
N ALA A 482 -3.29 15.16 8.24
CA ALA A 482 -1.84 15.12 8.49
C ALA A 482 -1.50 14.86 9.97
N ASP A 483 -2.04 13.81 10.58
CA ASP A 483 -1.95 13.50 12.02
C ASP A 483 -0.78 12.58 12.41
N ASN A 484 -0.07 12.03 11.44
CA ASN A 484 1.13 11.22 11.63
C ASN A 484 2.40 12.07 11.38
N PRO A 485 3.26 12.33 12.38
CA PRO A 485 4.41 13.24 12.23
C PRO A 485 5.61 12.48 11.65
N VAL A 486 5.50 12.06 10.38
CA VAL A 486 6.43 11.16 9.70
C VAL A 486 6.80 11.66 8.30
N LEU A 487 7.74 10.94 7.69
CA LEU A 487 8.00 10.98 6.26
C LEU A 487 6.99 10.08 5.56
N SER A 488 6.46 10.52 4.43
CA SER A 488 5.50 9.75 3.66
C SER A 488 5.83 9.84 2.17
N GLN A 489 6.29 8.75 1.56
CA GLN A 489 6.46 8.73 0.12
C GLN A 489 5.09 8.65 -0.59
N PHE A 490 4.89 9.48 -1.60
CA PHE A 490 3.79 9.45 -2.53
C PHE A 490 4.34 9.01 -3.89
N ILE A 491 4.05 7.78 -4.32
CA ILE A 491 4.75 7.14 -5.44
C ILE A 491 3.79 6.23 -6.24
N GLN A 492 3.99 6.13 -7.56
CA GLN A 492 3.29 5.12 -8.34
C GLN A 492 3.83 3.74 -7.96
N SER A 493 2.93 2.80 -7.66
CA SER A 493 3.31 1.43 -7.29
C SER A 493 4.02 0.67 -8.43
N THR A 494 3.77 1.05 -9.68
CA THR A 494 4.43 0.43 -10.85
C THR A 494 5.90 0.83 -10.95
N LYS A 495 6.79 -0.14 -11.15
CA LYS A 495 8.25 0.06 -11.17
C LYS A 495 8.88 0.29 -12.55
N SER A 496 8.16 0.12 -13.67
CA SER A 496 8.68 0.29 -15.05
C SER A 496 8.53 1.68 -15.66
N PHE A 497 7.65 2.53 -15.14
CA PHE A 497 7.38 3.80 -15.80
C PHE A 497 8.49 4.82 -15.59
N ARG A 498 9.01 5.30 -16.72
CA ARG A 498 10.08 6.31 -16.83
C ARG A 498 9.71 7.67 -16.26
N THR A 499 8.42 7.96 -16.16
CA THR A 499 7.84 9.17 -15.56
C THR A 499 6.37 8.91 -15.26
N VAL A 500 5.89 9.21 -14.06
CA VAL A 500 4.44 9.49 -13.88
C VAL A 500 4.25 10.96 -13.60
N ARG A 501 3.46 11.60 -14.45
CA ARG A 501 3.17 13.04 -14.38
C ARG A 501 1.90 13.25 -13.59
N LEU A 502 1.92 12.84 -12.33
CA LEU A 502 0.82 13.14 -11.41
C LEU A 502 0.76 14.65 -11.20
N ARG A 503 -0.32 15.25 -11.66
CA ARG A 503 -0.49 16.71 -11.66
C ARG A 503 -1.53 17.11 -10.61
N TRP A 504 -1.06 17.78 -9.56
CA TRP A 504 -1.87 18.27 -8.44
C TRP A 504 -2.64 19.55 -8.80
N SER A 505 -3.76 19.86 -8.13
CA SER A 505 -4.47 21.14 -8.37
C SER A 505 -5.47 21.53 -7.28
N THR A 506 -5.14 22.56 -6.50
CA THR A 506 -6.10 23.38 -5.74
C THR A 506 -5.85 24.87 -6.02
N SER A 507 -6.86 25.73 -5.79
CA SER A 507 -6.71 27.19 -5.89
C SER A 507 -7.65 27.92 -4.94
N GLY A 508 -7.10 28.81 -4.11
CA GLY A 508 -7.83 29.78 -3.30
C GLY A 508 -7.21 31.17 -3.40
N ALA A 509 -8.06 32.18 -3.57
CA ALA A 509 -7.80 33.63 -3.44
C ALA A 509 -6.55 34.27 -4.13
N SER A 510 -6.84 35.03 -5.19
CA SER A 510 -6.04 36.12 -5.78
C SER A 510 -4.91 36.74 -4.91
N ARG A 511 -3.66 36.66 -5.41
CA ARG A 511 -2.70 37.78 -5.37
C ARG A 511 -2.03 37.96 -6.74
N LYS A 512 -1.92 39.22 -7.19
CA LYS A 512 -1.23 39.60 -8.43
C LYS A 512 0.29 39.59 -8.22
N SER A 513 1.04 39.02 -9.17
CA SER A 513 2.43 39.43 -9.46
C SER A 513 2.74 39.18 -10.93
N SER A 514 3.58 40.04 -11.50
CA SER A 514 3.82 40.22 -12.95
C SER A 514 4.78 39.17 -13.54
N PRO A 515 4.92 39.05 -14.88
CA PRO A 515 5.54 37.87 -15.48
C PRO A 515 7.07 37.95 -15.52
N VAL A 516 7.70 36.78 -15.39
CA VAL A 516 9.07 36.53 -15.87
C VAL A 516 8.96 35.55 -17.02
N SER A 517 9.49 35.95 -18.18
CA SER A 517 9.57 35.11 -19.37
C SER A 517 10.59 33.99 -19.17
N GLY A 518 10.14 32.74 -19.13
CA GLY A 518 10.99 31.55 -19.10
C GLY A 518 10.26 30.37 -19.73
N LEU A 519 11.02 29.46 -20.37
CA LEU A 519 10.47 28.31 -21.08
C LEU A 519 9.76 27.33 -20.11
N PRO A 520 8.72 26.62 -20.57
CA PRO A 520 7.87 25.76 -19.71
C PRO A 520 8.62 24.54 -19.17
N VAL A 521 8.42 24.24 -17.88
CA VAL A 521 9.06 23.14 -17.16
C VAL A 521 8.02 22.30 -16.42
N ALA A 522 8.07 20.97 -16.61
CA ALA A 522 7.48 19.98 -15.70
C ALA A 522 8.60 19.44 -14.78
N LEU A 523 8.30 19.08 -13.54
CA LEU A 523 9.29 18.57 -12.57
C LEU A 523 9.12 17.05 -12.37
N GLU A 524 10.23 16.35 -12.27
CA GLU A 524 10.34 14.92 -11.92
C GLU A 524 11.33 14.79 -10.78
N GLN A 525 10.96 14.10 -9.70
CA GLN A 525 11.84 13.99 -8.55
C GLN A 525 12.82 12.83 -8.70
N LEU A 526 14.06 13.06 -8.29
CA LEU A 526 15.09 12.05 -8.18
C LEU A 526 15.78 12.13 -6.82
N GLU A 527 16.17 10.97 -6.29
CA GLU A 527 17.02 10.84 -5.12
C GLU A 527 18.44 10.51 -5.60
N SER A 528 19.35 11.46 -5.42
CA SER A 528 20.72 11.34 -5.92
C SER A 528 21.55 10.43 -5.02
N PRO A 529 22.25 9.40 -5.57
CA PRO A 529 23.29 8.71 -4.82
C PRO A 529 24.52 9.63 -4.74
N LEU A 530 24.56 10.48 -3.72
CA LEU A 530 25.77 11.21 -3.35
C LEU A 530 26.89 10.20 -3.09
N GLN A 531 27.88 10.15 -3.98
CA GLN A 531 29.16 9.50 -3.70
C GLN A 531 29.84 10.25 -2.56
N MET A 532 29.64 9.78 -1.32
CA MET A 532 30.56 10.10 -0.24
C MET A 532 31.93 9.53 -0.63
N LYS A 533 32.89 10.41 -0.90
CA LYS A 533 34.29 10.02 -1.09
C LYS A 533 34.78 9.30 0.16
N ASP A 534 35.54 8.23 -0.03
CA ASP A 534 36.07 7.41 1.06
C ASP A 534 36.87 8.24 2.07
N GLY A 535 36.30 8.40 3.27
CA GLY A 535 37.00 8.79 4.48
C GLY A 535 37.34 7.54 5.31
N PRO A 536 38.47 7.52 6.03
CA PRO A 536 39.04 6.28 6.55
C PRO A 536 38.12 5.56 7.57
N GLN A 537 38.02 4.25 7.41
CA GLN A 537 37.29 3.35 8.31
C GLN A 537 37.75 3.47 9.76
N SER A 538 36.90 3.93 10.68
CA SER A 538 36.89 3.55 12.10
C SER A 538 35.76 4.23 12.88
N ARG A 539 34.61 3.56 13.00
CA ARG A 539 33.70 3.53 14.17
C ARG A 539 32.46 2.69 13.85
N ARG A 540 32.04 1.84 14.80
CA ARG A 540 30.76 1.12 14.71
C ARG A 540 29.60 2.13 14.82
N PRO A 541 28.49 1.97 14.09
CA PRO A 541 27.31 2.79 14.30
C PRO A 541 26.65 2.41 15.63
N SER A 542 26.94 3.17 16.68
CA SER A 542 26.20 3.13 17.95
C SER A 542 24.88 3.88 17.80
N ALA A 543 23.76 3.23 18.14
CA ALA A 543 22.44 3.84 18.08
C ALA A 543 22.38 5.15 18.89
N VAL A 544 21.84 6.20 18.28
CA VAL A 544 21.64 7.50 18.93
C VAL A 544 20.35 7.43 19.77
N PRO A 545 20.39 7.69 21.09
CA PRO A 545 19.19 7.67 21.92
C PRO A 545 18.27 8.86 21.60
N PRO A 546 16.94 8.72 21.75
CA PRO A 546 15.98 9.75 21.36
C PRO A 546 16.10 10.99 22.25
N ARG A 547 16.49 12.13 21.67
CA ARG A 547 16.30 13.45 22.31
C ARG A 547 14.81 13.81 22.29
N LYS A 548 14.35 14.53 23.31
CA LYS A 548 12.95 14.98 23.44
C LYS A 548 12.53 15.78 22.20
N LEU A 549 11.53 15.28 21.49
CA LEU A 549 10.98 15.87 20.28
C LEU A 549 9.99 17.00 20.63
N HIS A 550 10.40 18.25 20.40
CA HIS A 550 9.48 19.39 20.32
C HIS A 550 9.55 19.95 18.89
N GLY A 551 8.42 19.98 18.18
CA GLY A 551 8.31 20.55 16.83
C GLY A 551 8.58 19.57 15.67
N VAL A 552 7.88 18.43 15.61
CA VAL A 552 7.90 17.56 14.42
C VAL A 552 6.75 17.94 13.49
N VAL A 553 7.08 18.20 12.22
CA VAL A 553 6.17 18.63 11.16
C VAL A 553 6.01 17.46 10.16
N PRO A 554 4.80 17.08 9.72
CA PRO A 554 4.60 16.06 8.70
C PRO A 554 5.06 16.48 7.29
N VAL A 555 5.40 15.50 6.46
CA VAL A 555 6.40 15.67 5.38
C VAL A 555 6.17 14.55 4.32
N MET A 556 5.74 14.90 3.10
CA MET A 556 5.41 14.02 1.94
C MET A 556 6.32 14.14 0.69
N VAL A 557 6.81 13.04 0.11
CA VAL A 557 7.75 13.03 -1.05
C VAL A 557 7.04 12.69 -2.35
N PHE A 558 7.37 13.34 -3.48
CA PHE A 558 6.77 13.03 -4.79
C PHE A 558 7.74 12.28 -5.71
N GLY A 559 7.88 10.97 -5.52
CA GLY A 559 8.83 10.14 -6.27
C GLY A 559 8.35 9.71 -7.65
N ALA A 560 9.26 9.72 -8.64
CA ALA A 560 9.18 8.78 -9.76
C ALA A 560 9.67 7.39 -9.31
N PRO A 561 9.33 6.29 -10.01
CA PRO A 561 9.94 4.98 -9.75
C PRO A 561 11.48 5.04 -9.84
N GLU A 562 12.19 4.20 -9.08
CA GLU A 562 13.65 4.21 -8.79
C GLU A 562 14.61 4.01 -9.99
N THR A 563 14.20 4.41 -11.19
CA THR A 563 14.73 3.98 -12.49
C THR A 563 15.82 4.89 -13.05
N THR A 564 16.36 5.82 -12.26
CA THR A 564 17.07 6.98 -12.81
C THR A 564 18.44 7.22 -12.14
N ARG A 565 19.46 7.42 -12.97
CA ARG A 565 20.73 8.11 -12.67
C ARG A 565 20.94 9.16 -13.76
#